data_AF-A0A5D6Y7C3-F1
#
_entry.id   AF-A0A5D6Y7C3-F1
#
_cell.length_a   1.000
_cell.length_b   1.000
_cell.length_c   1.000
_cell.angle_alpha   90.00
_cell.angle_beta   90.00
_cell.angle_gamma   90.00
#
_symmetry.space_group_name_H-M   'P 1'
#
loop_
_entity.id
_entity.type
_entity.pdbx_description
1 polymer ?
#
loop_
_entity_poly.entity_id
_entity_poly.type
_entity_poly.pdbx_seq_one_letter_code
_entity_poly.pdbx_strand_id
1 'polypeptide(L)'
;MADESEQWSCPACTLMNAFLAEVCEACGATSPLVLESYACEEQLAEASRRSTGDSSTSSRSRANTSDSADNFAEDIAGEMDPWVQAEREWANVEAHQEERPKRK
;
A
#
# COMPACT_ATOMS: atom_id res chain seq x y z
N MET A 1 24.57 -30.90 4.38
CA MET A 1 23.15 -31.12 4.65
C MET A 1 22.43 -30.49 3.47
N ALA A 2 22.02 -31.30 2.49
CA ALA A 2 21.27 -30.80 1.35
C ALA A 2 19.82 -30.71 1.83
N ASP A 3 19.31 -29.49 1.84
CA ASP A 3 18.01 -29.14 2.37
C ASP A 3 16.93 -29.83 1.50
N GLU A 4 16.13 -30.72 2.10
CA GLU A 4 14.99 -31.38 1.45
C GLU A 4 13.86 -30.39 1.05
N SER A 5 14.14 -29.08 1.04
CA SER A 5 13.19 -28.00 0.73
C SER A 5 13.35 -27.43 -0.69
N GLU A 6 14.13 -28.07 -1.56
CA GLU A 6 14.23 -27.69 -2.98
C GLU A 6 13.01 -28.11 -3.82
N GLN A 7 11.88 -28.42 -3.20
CA GLN A 7 10.61 -28.69 -3.86
C GLN A 7 9.42 -28.16 -3.04
N TRP A 8 8.33 -27.81 -3.73
CA TRP A 8 7.08 -27.39 -3.10
C TRP A 8 5.91 -28.28 -3.53
N SER A 9 5.04 -28.58 -2.58
CA SER A 9 3.80 -29.33 -2.85
C SER A 9 2.70 -28.37 -3.29
N CYS A 10 2.08 -28.67 -4.44
CA CYS A 10 1.00 -27.86 -4.96
C CYS A 10 -0.25 -27.96 -4.08
N PRO A 11 -0.79 -26.85 -3.56
CA PRO A 11 -1.98 -26.90 -2.70
C PRO A 11 -3.26 -27.32 -3.45
N ALA A 12 -3.28 -27.19 -4.79
CA ALA A 12 -4.46 -27.52 -5.60
C ALA A 12 -4.54 -29.00 -5.99
N CYS A 13 -3.41 -29.59 -6.39
CA CYS A 13 -3.38 -30.96 -6.91
C CYS A 13 -2.35 -31.87 -6.22
N THR A 14 -1.68 -31.39 -5.17
CA THR A 14 -0.68 -32.13 -4.36
C THR A 14 0.56 -32.60 -5.11
N LEU A 15 0.77 -32.15 -6.36
CA LEU A 15 1.96 -32.47 -7.13
C LEU A 15 3.19 -31.81 -6.49
N MET A 16 4.28 -32.56 -6.38
CA MET A 16 5.57 -32.03 -5.94
C MET A 16 6.27 -31.37 -7.14
N ASN A 17 6.47 -30.06 -7.08
CA ASN A 17 7.13 -29.26 -8.12
C ASN A 17 8.52 -28.83 -7.66
N ALA A 18 9.43 -28.54 -8.59
CA ALA A 18 10.74 -28.00 -8.28
C ALA A 18 10.64 -26.61 -7.61
N PHE A 19 11.57 -26.27 -6.70
CA PHE A 19 11.60 -24.97 -6.02
C PHE A 19 11.67 -23.78 -6.98
N LEU A 20 12.39 -23.94 -8.10
CA LEU A 20 12.50 -22.92 -9.15
C LEU A 20 11.24 -22.81 -10.03
N ALA A 21 10.29 -23.75 -9.93
CA ALA A 21 9.05 -23.70 -10.70
C ALA A 21 8.08 -22.70 -10.06
N GLU A 22 7.79 -21.62 -10.77
CA GLU A 22 6.86 -20.58 -10.32
C GLU A 22 5.39 -21.04 -10.37
N VAL A 23 5.08 -22.04 -11.21
CA VAL A 23 3.74 -22.60 -11.40
C VAL A 23 3.78 -24.11 -11.41
N CYS A 24 2.69 -24.74 -11.00
CA CYS A 24 2.55 -26.19 -11.00
C CYS A 24 2.50 -26.75 -12.42
N GLU A 25 3.33 -27.76 -12.71
CA GLU A 25 3.41 -28.35 -14.05
C GLU A 25 2.12 -29.09 -14.47
N ALA A 26 1.35 -29.61 -13.50
CA ALA A 26 0.10 -30.32 -13.82
C ALA A 26 -1.12 -29.41 -13.95
N CYS A 27 -1.28 -28.43 -13.06
CA CYS A 27 -2.51 -27.65 -12.96
C CYS A 27 -2.35 -26.14 -13.19
N GLY A 28 -1.11 -25.65 -13.31
CA GLY A 28 -0.82 -24.23 -13.52
C GLY A 28 -1.02 -23.33 -12.29
N ALA A 29 -1.31 -23.89 -11.11
CA ALA A 29 -1.43 -23.10 -9.88
C ALA A 29 -0.08 -22.47 -9.50
N THR A 30 -0.08 -21.19 -9.15
CA THR A 30 1.14 -20.45 -8.74
C THR A 30 1.71 -21.00 -7.43
N SER A 31 3.04 -21.03 -7.35
CA SER A 31 3.76 -21.44 -6.15
C SER A 31 3.45 -20.50 -4.97
N PRO A 32 3.22 -21.04 -3.77
CA PRO A 32 3.01 -20.21 -2.58
C PRO A 32 4.22 -19.33 -2.25
N LEU A 33 5.43 -19.76 -2.61
CA LEU A 33 6.66 -18.99 -2.40
C LEU A 33 6.67 -17.69 -3.23
N VAL A 34 6.16 -17.78 -4.46
CA VAL A 34 6.03 -16.64 -5.38
C VAL A 34 4.97 -15.66 -4.86
N LEU A 35 3.84 -16.16 -4.35
CA LEU A 35 2.84 -15.30 -3.70
C LEU A 35 3.41 -14.56 -2.48
N GLU A 36 4.20 -15.24 -1.65
CA GLU A 36 4.80 -14.65 -0.45
C GLU A 36 5.77 -13.50 -0.81
N SER A 37 6.54 -13.64 -1.89
CA SER A 37 7.41 -12.55 -2.36
C SER A 37 6.63 -11.30 -2.76
N TYR A 38 5.50 -11.45 -3.47
CA TYR A 38 4.67 -10.31 -3.86
C TYR A 38 3.97 -9.66 -2.66
N ALA A 39 3.55 -10.44 -1.66
CA ALA A 39 2.91 -9.91 -0.46
C ALA A 39 3.86 -9.03 0.38
N CYS A 40 5.16 -9.32 0.38
CA CYS A 40 6.14 -8.54 1.13
C CYS A 40 6.37 -7.14 0.50
N GLU A 41 6.33 -7.02 -0.83
CA GLU A 41 6.43 -5.72 -1.52
C GLU A 41 5.27 -4.79 -1.20
N GLU A 42 4.04 -5.33 -1.16
CA GLU A 42 2.85 -4.54 -0.81
C GLU A 42 2.88 -4.07 0.64
N GLN A 43 3.39 -4.89 1.57
CA GLN A 43 3.56 -4.50 2.97
C GLN A 43 4.56 -3.35 3.16
N LEU A 44 5.63 -3.25 2.36
CA LEU A 44 6.53 -2.09 2.39
C LEU A 44 5.85 -0.83 1.85
N ALA A 45 5.04 -0.98 0.80
CA ALA A 45 4.26 0.13 0.24
C ALA A 45 3.16 0.62 1.20
N GLU A 46 2.51 -0.29 1.92
CA GLU A 46 1.42 0.00 2.88
C GLU A 46 1.95 0.42 4.27
N ALA A 47 3.09 -0.10 4.73
CA ALA A 47 3.75 0.38 5.94
C ALA A 47 4.13 1.86 5.82
N SER A 48 4.47 2.32 4.60
CA SER A 48 4.67 3.75 4.33
C SER A 48 3.40 4.59 4.46
N ARG A 49 2.20 3.97 4.42
CA ARG A 49 0.90 4.65 4.55
C ARG A 49 0.31 4.60 5.96
N ARG A 50 0.82 3.73 6.83
CA ARG A 50 0.23 3.46 8.17
C ARG A 50 0.80 4.29 9.31
N SER A 51 1.60 5.32 9.02
CA SER A 51 2.09 6.26 10.05
C SER A 51 1.06 7.28 10.55
N THR A 52 -0.23 7.15 10.21
CA THR A 52 -1.30 7.94 10.85
C THR A 52 -2.16 7.08 11.77
N GLY A 53 -1.73 7.01 13.03
CA GLY A 53 -2.59 6.98 14.21
C GLY A 53 -3.45 5.74 14.47
N ASP A 54 -2.89 4.76 15.20
CA ASP A 54 -3.68 3.99 16.16
C ASP A 54 -2.95 3.96 17.51
N SER A 55 -3.27 4.94 18.35
CA SER A 55 -2.91 4.92 19.77
C SER A 55 -4.04 4.26 20.54
N SER A 56 -4.04 2.93 20.54
CA SER A 56 -4.82 2.14 21.49
C SER A 56 -4.18 2.23 22.89
N THR A 57 -4.74 3.05 23.80
CA THR A 57 -4.55 2.85 25.25
C THR A 57 -5.88 2.83 25.97
N SER A 58 -6.36 1.63 26.26
CA SER A 58 -7.33 1.38 27.33
C SER A 58 -6.71 1.77 28.67
N SER A 59 -7.32 2.72 29.41
CA SER A 59 -7.73 2.55 30.82
C SER A 59 -8.18 3.85 31.50
N ARG A 60 -9.50 3.93 31.72
CA ARG A 60 -10.19 4.42 32.94
C ARG A 60 -9.83 5.81 33.49
N SER A 61 -10.78 6.76 33.40
CA SER A 61 -11.33 7.49 34.56
C SER A 61 -12.57 8.31 34.16
N ARG A 62 -13.66 8.13 34.90
CA ARG A 62 -14.84 8.99 34.83
C ARG A 62 -14.51 10.35 35.43
N ALA A 63 -14.64 11.42 34.68
CA ALA A 63 -14.95 12.74 35.23
C ALA A 63 -15.73 13.56 34.20
N ASN A 64 -16.74 14.24 34.71
CA ASN A 64 -17.84 14.88 34.04
C ASN A 64 -17.51 16.35 33.80
N THR A 65 -17.30 16.78 32.55
CA THR A 65 -17.55 18.18 32.13
C THR A 65 -17.75 18.23 30.61
N SER A 66 -18.81 18.92 30.22
CA SER A 66 -19.22 19.30 28.88
C SER A 66 -18.10 19.88 28.01
N ASP A 67 -18.22 19.60 26.71
CA ASP A 67 -17.80 20.43 25.58
C ASP A 67 -16.30 20.71 25.46
N SER A 68 -15.62 19.97 24.58
CA SER A 68 -14.41 20.44 23.89
C SER A 68 -14.19 19.55 22.67
N ALA A 69 -14.47 20.09 21.50
CA ALA A 69 -13.96 19.55 20.25
C ALA A 69 -12.43 19.53 20.33
N ASP A 70 -11.86 18.33 20.40
CA ASP A 70 -10.42 18.09 20.29
C ASP A 70 -9.95 18.64 18.94
N ASN A 71 -9.49 19.89 18.98
CA ASN A 71 -8.64 20.50 17.97
C ASN A 71 -7.21 20.16 18.38
N PHE A 72 -6.71 19.00 17.97
CA PHE A 72 -5.26 18.81 17.88
C PHE A 72 -4.78 19.48 16.59
N ALA A 73 -4.83 20.81 16.62
CA ALA A 73 -4.16 21.66 15.67
C ALA A 73 -2.65 21.55 15.95
N GLU A 74 -2.03 20.48 15.47
CA GLU A 74 -0.59 20.47 15.24
C GLU A 74 -0.30 21.32 14.01
N ASP A 75 0.03 22.58 14.31
CA ASP A 75 1.16 23.34 13.80
C ASP A 75 2.16 22.53 12.94
N ILE A 76 1.81 22.21 11.69
CA ILE A 76 2.77 22.04 10.60
C ILE A 76 2.46 23.14 9.59
N ALA A 77 3.11 24.27 9.82
CA ALA A 77 3.07 25.42 8.92
C ALA A 77 3.59 25.04 7.53
N GLY A 78 2.68 25.01 6.54
CA GLY A 78 2.97 25.54 5.22
C GLY A 78 3.54 24.60 4.15
N GLU A 79 3.57 23.28 4.33
CA GLU A 79 3.82 22.38 3.20
C GLU A 79 2.48 21.88 2.66
N MET A 80 2.01 22.52 1.58
CA MET A 80 0.86 22.05 0.81
C MET A 80 1.11 20.59 0.46
N ASP A 81 0.13 19.72 0.74
CA ASP A 81 0.21 18.31 0.36
C ASP A 81 0.68 18.18 -1.10
N PRO A 82 1.73 17.38 -1.38
CA PRO A 82 2.33 17.30 -2.72
C PRO A 82 1.34 16.91 -3.83
N TRP A 83 0.28 16.17 -3.50
CA TRP A 83 -0.76 15.83 -4.46
C TRP A 83 -1.66 17.02 -4.77
N VAL A 84 -2.05 17.79 -3.75
CA VAL A 84 -2.84 19.01 -3.94
C VAL A 84 -2.10 20.03 -4.80
N GLN A 85 -0.77 20.12 -4.69
CA GLN A 85 0.04 20.97 -5.58
C GLN A 85 0.05 20.43 -7.02
N ALA A 86 0.22 19.11 -7.20
CA ALA A 86 0.21 18.49 -8.52
C ALA A 86 -1.13 18.66 -9.24
N GLU A 87 -2.26 18.53 -8.53
CA GLU A 87 -3.60 18.76 -9.08
C GLU A 87 -3.77 20.21 -9.56
N ARG A 88 -3.27 21.18 -8.78
CA ARG A 88 -3.32 22.61 -9.15
C ARG A 88 -2.44 22.93 -10.35
N GLU A 89 -1.26 22.32 -10.44
CA GLU A 89 -0.35 22.50 -11.58
C GLU A 89 -0.92 21.91 -12.87
N TRP A 90 -1.57 20.74 -12.80
CA TRP A 90 -2.22 20.13 -13.96
C TRP A 90 -3.39 20.96 -14.49
N ALA A 91 -4.21 21.54 -13.61
CA ALA A 91 -5.30 22.43 -14.01
C ALA A 91 -4.79 23.65 -14.82
N ASN A 92 -3.63 24.21 -14.44
CA ASN A 92 -3.01 25.29 -15.20
C ASN A 92 -2.54 24.81 -16.58
N VAL A 93 -1.92 23.64 -16.69
CA VAL A 93 -1.45 23.11 -17.99
C VAL A 93 -2.62 22.83 -18.93
N GLU A 94 -3.73 22.29 -18.41
CA GLU A 94 -4.94 22.00 -19.19
C GLU A 94 -5.55 23.29 -19.77
N ALA A 95 -5.68 24.34 -18.95
CA ALA A 95 -6.21 25.63 -19.40
C ALA A 95 -5.39 26.23 -20.58
N HIS A 96 -4.06 26.08 -20.56
CA HIS A 96 -3.20 26.59 -21.64
C HIS A 96 -3.20 25.69 -22.89
N GLN A 97 -3.66 24.44 -22.79
CA GLN A 97 -3.79 23.54 -23.95
C GLN A 97 -5.02 23.90 -24.81
N GLU A 98 -6.11 24.37 -24.19
CA GLU A 98 -7.32 24.80 -24.90
C GLU A 98 -7.11 26.10 -25.70
N GLU A 99 -6.12 26.91 -25.30
CA GLU A 99 -5.77 28.16 -25.97
C GLU A 99 -4.75 28.01 -27.11
N ARG A 100 -4.28 26.79 -27.43
CA ARG A 100 -3.39 26.59 -28.60
C ARG A 100 -4.10 27.09 -29.85
N PRO A 101 -3.64 28.19 -30.48
CA PRO A 101 -4.32 28.72 -31.64
C PRO A 101 -4.23 27.70 -32.78
N LYS A 102 -5.39 27.30 -33.30
CA LYS A 102 -5.50 26.48 -34.52
C LYS A 102 -4.76 27.23 -35.63
N ARG A 103 -3.58 26.75 -35.99
CA ARG A 103 -2.78 27.29 -37.10
C ARG A 103 -3.64 27.19 -38.37
N LYS A 104 -3.83 28.33 -39.03
CA LYS A 104 -4.63 28.47 -40.24
C LYS A 104 -3.73 28.39 -41.46
#